data_AF-A0A8T7GGT3-F1
#
_entry.id   AF-A0A8T7GGT3-F1
#
_cell.length_a   1.000
_cell.length_b   1.000
_cell.length_c   1.000
_cell.angle_alpha   90.00
_cell.angle_beta   90.00
_cell.angle_gamma   90.00
#
_symmetry.space_group_name_H-M   'P 1'
#
loop_
_entity.id
_entity.type
_entity.pdbx_description
1 polymer ?
#
loop_
_entity_poly.entity_id
_entity_poly.type
_entity_poly.pdbx_seq_one_letter_code
_entity_poly.pdbx_strand_id
1 'polypeptide(L)'
;VAEDIAKMKDGAILANAGHFNVEISISDLEKQSSGTKPVNENTMQYDLKTGNRVYLIGEGRLVNLAAAEGHPSEVMDMSFANQFLAVLKLAASKGSMKPLVYNIDKAQDQEIAMAKLESMDVEIDLLTPEQKVYLEGFSEGT
;
A
#
# COMPACT_ATOMS: atom_id res chain seq x y z
N VAL A 1 -20.44 -5.65 8.12
CA VAL A 1 -20.44 -5.46 6.65
C VAL A 1 -21.85 -5.42 6.07
N ALA A 2 -22.66 -6.49 6.14
CA ALA A 2 -24.03 -6.45 5.61
C ALA A 2 -24.91 -5.36 6.26
N GLU A 3 -24.86 -5.21 7.59
CA GLU A 3 -25.61 -4.15 8.30
C GLU A 3 -25.18 -2.73 7.93
N ASP A 4 -23.93 -2.55 7.49
CA ASP A 4 -23.37 -1.23 7.23
C ASP A 4 -23.90 -0.67 5.91
N ILE A 5 -24.10 -1.55 4.90
CA ILE A 5 -24.59 -1.19 3.57
C ILE A 5 -25.99 -0.56 3.64
N ALA A 6 -26.92 -1.16 4.38
CA ALA A 6 -28.28 -0.62 4.53
C ALA A 6 -28.33 0.77 5.20
N LYS A 7 -27.30 1.12 5.98
CA LYS A 7 -27.20 2.40 6.72
C LYS A 7 -26.46 3.48 5.92
N MET A 8 -25.95 3.15 4.73
CA MET A 8 -25.22 4.11 3.89
C MET A 8 -26.13 5.23 3.40
N LYS A 9 -25.58 6.44 3.37
CA LYS A 9 -26.26 7.64 2.84
C LYS A 9 -26.42 7.50 1.32
N ASP A 10 -27.45 8.16 0.77
CA ASP A 10 -27.56 8.31 -0.68
C ASP A 10 -26.31 8.99 -1.23
N GLY A 11 -25.76 8.41 -2.29
CA GLY A 11 -24.53 8.86 -2.94
C GLY A 11 -23.23 8.37 -2.31
N ALA A 12 -23.26 7.45 -1.33
CA ALA A 12 -22.03 6.92 -0.75
C ALA A 12 -21.15 6.22 -1.79
N ILE A 13 -19.84 6.46 -1.71
CA ILE A 13 -18.83 5.85 -2.59
C ILE A 13 -18.07 4.78 -1.81
N LEU A 14 -17.98 3.60 -2.40
CA LEU A 14 -17.30 2.42 -1.90
C LEU A 14 -16.11 2.12 -2.80
N ALA A 15 -14.94 2.00 -2.18
CA ALA A 15 -13.70 1.65 -2.84
C ALA A 15 -12.82 0.86 -1.86
N ASN A 16 -12.02 -0.07 -2.39
CA ASN A 16 -11.06 -0.83 -1.63
C ASN A 16 -9.66 -0.44 -2.07
N ALA A 17 -8.72 -0.22 -1.15
CA ALA A 17 -7.31 -0.01 -1.48
C ALA A 17 -6.39 -1.05 -0.81
N GLY A 18 -6.98 -2.07 -0.18
CA GLY A 18 -6.28 -3.12 0.53
C GLY A 18 -6.26 -4.43 -0.25
N HIS A 19 -6.64 -5.53 0.40
CA HIS A 19 -6.40 -6.87 -0.10
C HIS A 19 -7.47 -7.32 -1.12
N PHE A 20 -7.06 -7.43 -2.39
CA PHE A 20 -7.87 -7.94 -3.50
C PHE A 20 -9.30 -7.36 -3.52
N ASN A 21 -10.33 -8.20 -3.44
CA ASN A 21 -11.73 -7.82 -3.42
C ASN A 21 -12.51 -8.42 -2.24
N VAL A 22 -11.84 -8.67 -1.12
CA VAL A 22 -12.44 -9.36 0.03
C VAL A 22 -12.82 -8.42 1.17
N GLU A 23 -12.43 -7.15 1.10
CA GLU A 23 -12.72 -6.17 2.16
C GLU A 23 -14.15 -5.61 2.09
N ILE A 24 -14.73 -5.56 0.89
CA ILE A 24 -16.11 -5.16 0.67
C ILE A 24 -16.92 -6.41 0.31
N SER A 25 -17.97 -6.70 1.07
CA SER A 25 -18.87 -7.81 0.75
C SER A 25 -19.76 -7.46 -0.46
N ILE A 26 -19.26 -7.72 -1.66
CA ILE A 26 -19.98 -7.48 -2.92
C ILE A 26 -21.27 -8.31 -2.97
N SER A 27 -21.21 -9.55 -2.48
CA SER A 27 -22.40 -10.42 -2.43
C SER A 27 -23.52 -9.86 -1.55
N ASP A 28 -23.19 -9.19 -0.44
CA ASP A 28 -24.20 -8.57 0.43
C ASP A 28 -24.71 -7.27 -0.18
N LEU A 29 -23.85 -6.52 -0.89
CA LEU A 29 -24.25 -5.34 -1.65
C LEU A 29 -25.27 -5.72 -2.74
N GLU A 30 -24.99 -6.76 -3.52
CA GLU A 30 -25.90 -7.28 -4.55
C GLU A 30 -27.24 -7.74 -3.97
N LYS A 31 -27.22 -8.51 -2.87
CA LYS A 31 -28.45 -8.97 -2.19
C LYS A 31 -29.30 -7.82 -1.66
N GLN A 32 -28.68 -6.71 -1.27
CA GLN A 32 -29.36 -5.52 -0.73
C GLN A 32 -29.78 -4.53 -1.80
N SER A 33 -29.39 -4.76 -3.05
CA SER A 33 -29.71 -3.89 -4.18
C SER A 33 -30.94 -4.39 -4.94
N SER A 34 -31.70 -3.45 -5.50
CA SER A 34 -32.81 -3.71 -6.42
C SER A 34 -32.40 -3.59 -7.89
N GLY A 35 -31.24 -3.01 -8.17
CA GLY A 35 -30.71 -2.84 -9.51
C GLY A 35 -29.31 -2.25 -9.52
N THR A 36 -28.67 -2.29 -10.67
CA THR A 36 -27.36 -1.68 -10.90
C THR A 36 -27.34 -0.89 -12.20
N LYS A 37 -26.45 0.10 -12.27
CA LYS A 37 -26.26 0.93 -13.47
C LYS A 37 -24.79 1.31 -13.63
N PRO A 38 -24.16 1.07 -14.79
CA PRO A 38 -22.80 1.56 -15.04
C PRO A 38 -22.82 3.09 -15.13
N VAL A 39 -21.90 3.73 -14.41
CA VAL A 39 -21.70 5.20 -14.45
C VAL A 39 -20.58 5.56 -15.41
N ASN A 40 -19.49 4.80 -15.35
CA ASN A 40 -18.36 4.85 -16.27
C ASN A 40 -17.69 3.46 -16.28
N GLU A 41 -16.53 3.35 -16.94
CA GLU A 41 -15.78 2.08 -17.07
C GLU A 41 -15.47 1.40 -15.73
N ASN A 42 -15.15 2.18 -14.70
CA ASN A 42 -14.67 1.67 -13.41
C ASN A 42 -15.66 1.86 -12.26
N THR A 43 -16.88 2.34 -12.52
CA THR A 43 -17.84 2.71 -11.47
C THR A 43 -19.23 2.15 -11.75
N MET A 44 -19.74 1.37 -10.80
CA MET A 44 -21.09 0.81 -10.81
C MET A 44 -21.95 1.46 -9.74
N GLN A 45 -23.11 1.99 -10.11
CA GLN A 45 -24.14 2.38 -9.16
C GLN A 45 -24.96 1.15 -8.76
N TYR A 46 -25.29 1.06 -7.47
CA TYR A 46 -26.22 0.11 -6.89
C TYR A 46 -27.39 0.89 -6.29
N ASP A 47 -28.61 0.56 -6.72
CA ASP A 47 -29.84 1.09 -6.13
C ASP A 47 -30.20 0.19 -4.93
N LEU A 48 -30.05 0.68 -3.71
CA LEU A 48 -30.36 -0.09 -2.51
C LEU A 48 -31.88 -0.20 -2.34
N LYS A 49 -32.33 -1.32 -1.76
CA LYS A 49 -33.75 -1.54 -1.43
C LYS A 49 -34.30 -0.52 -0.42
N THR A 50 -33.43 0.22 0.26
CA THR A 50 -33.79 1.35 1.14
C THR A 50 -34.20 2.61 0.37
N GLY A 51 -33.92 2.68 -0.94
CA GLY A 51 -34.13 3.85 -1.80
C GLY A 51 -32.88 4.71 -2.01
N ASN A 52 -31.81 4.47 -1.25
CA ASN A 52 -30.53 5.17 -1.42
C ASN A 52 -29.71 4.53 -2.54
N ARG A 53 -28.84 5.34 -3.17
CA ARG A 53 -27.86 4.86 -4.16
C ARG A 53 -26.48 4.80 -3.54
N VAL A 54 -25.69 3.80 -3.93
CA VAL A 54 -24.27 3.71 -3.59
C VAL A 54 -23.45 3.41 -4.84
N TYR A 55 -22.19 3.82 -4.85
CA TYR A 55 -21.30 3.69 -5.99
C TYR A 55 -20.11 2.83 -5.62
N LEU A 56 -19.91 1.72 -6.33
CA LEU A 56 -18.75 0.86 -6.16
C LEU A 56 -17.73 1.16 -7.26
N ILE A 57 -16.50 1.48 -6.86
CA ILE A 57 -15.38 1.71 -7.78
C ILE A 57 -14.53 0.44 -7.88
N GLY A 58 -14.09 0.11 -9.10
CA GLY A 58 -13.10 -0.93 -9.38
C GLY A 58 -13.58 -2.34 -9.02
N GLU A 59 -14.90 -2.58 -9.00
CA GLU A 59 -15.50 -3.86 -8.59
C GLU A 59 -15.08 -4.31 -7.17
N GLY A 60 -14.72 -3.35 -6.30
CA GLY A 60 -14.18 -3.63 -4.97
C GLY A 60 -12.75 -4.18 -4.96
N ARG A 61 -12.07 -4.20 -6.11
CA ARG A 61 -10.61 -4.41 -6.21
C ARG A 61 -9.86 -3.15 -5.79
N LEU A 62 -8.52 -3.24 -5.80
CA LEU A 62 -7.61 -2.14 -5.47
C LEU A 62 -7.89 -0.94 -6.38
N VAL A 63 -8.51 0.09 -5.82
CA VAL A 63 -9.02 1.27 -6.53
C VAL A 63 -7.91 2.02 -7.25
N ASN A 64 -6.73 2.10 -6.63
CA ASN A 64 -5.57 2.76 -7.22
C ASN A 64 -5.03 2.02 -8.44
N LEU A 65 -5.29 0.71 -8.59
CA LEU A 65 -4.88 -0.08 -9.76
C LEU A 65 -6.02 -0.30 -10.76
N ALA A 66 -7.24 -0.44 -10.27
CA ALA A 66 -8.42 -0.74 -11.07
C ALA A 66 -9.03 0.51 -11.70
N ALA A 67 -8.90 1.67 -11.04
CA ALA A 67 -9.46 2.94 -11.49
C ALA A 67 -8.41 4.06 -11.66
N ALA A 68 -7.13 3.72 -11.53
CA ALA A 68 -5.99 4.62 -11.73
C ALA A 68 -4.74 3.80 -12.14
N GLU A 69 -3.57 4.45 -12.17
CA GLU A 69 -2.32 3.87 -12.69
C GLU A 69 -1.43 3.24 -11.60
N GLY A 70 -1.92 3.12 -10.37
CA GLY A 70 -1.18 2.58 -9.23
C GLY A 70 -0.26 3.59 -8.57
N HIS A 71 0.86 3.10 -8.07
CA HIS A 71 1.89 3.96 -7.47
C HIS A 71 2.78 4.54 -8.57
N PRO A 72 3.18 5.81 -8.45
CA PRO A 72 4.09 6.44 -9.39
C PRO A 72 5.48 5.78 -9.33
N SER A 73 6.26 5.92 -10.40
CA SER A 73 7.57 5.26 -10.53
C SER A 73 8.52 5.63 -9.39
N GLU A 74 8.43 6.84 -8.86
CA GLU A 74 9.24 7.38 -7.77
C GLU A 74 8.96 6.74 -6.40
N VAL A 75 7.86 6.01 -6.27
CA VAL A 75 7.52 5.20 -5.09
C VAL A 75 7.89 3.73 -5.33
N MET A 76 7.71 3.26 -6.58
CA MET A 76 7.97 1.87 -6.95
C MET A 76 9.46 1.56 -7.08
N ASP A 77 10.30 2.53 -7.42
CA ASP A 77 11.75 2.38 -7.58
C ASP A 77 12.43 1.81 -6.32
N MET A 78 12.12 2.32 -5.13
CA MET A 78 12.66 1.83 -3.86
C MET A 78 12.16 0.42 -3.54
N SER A 79 10.90 0.10 -3.89
CA SER A 79 10.35 -1.25 -3.72
C SER A 79 11.06 -2.26 -4.62
N PHE A 80 11.32 -1.90 -5.88
CA PHE A 80 12.04 -2.75 -6.82
C PHE A 80 13.53 -2.85 -6.50
N ALA A 81 14.15 -1.80 -5.99
CA ALA A 81 15.53 -1.86 -5.49
C ALA A 81 15.66 -2.87 -4.35
N ASN A 82 14.72 -2.87 -3.40
CA ASN A 82 14.66 -3.86 -2.32
C ASN A 82 14.53 -5.30 -2.85
N GLN A 83 13.65 -5.52 -3.82
CA GLN A 83 13.48 -6.84 -4.45
C GLN A 83 14.73 -7.28 -5.21
N PHE A 84 15.38 -6.36 -5.93
CA PHE A 84 16.60 -6.63 -6.70
C PHE A 84 17.74 -7.06 -5.78
N LEU A 85 18.01 -6.31 -4.71
CA LEU A 85 19.07 -6.65 -3.74
C LEU A 85 18.76 -7.96 -2.99
N ALA A 86 17.49 -8.22 -2.67
CA ALA A 86 17.08 -9.49 -2.09
C ALA A 86 17.35 -10.69 -3.02
N VAL A 87 17.06 -10.55 -4.32
CA VAL A 87 17.36 -11.59 -5.32
C VAL A 87 18.86 -11.80 -5.49
N LEU A 88 19.66 -10.72 -5.49
CA LEU A 88 21.12 -10.83 -5.53
C LEU A 88 21.67 -11.58 -4.31
N LYS A 89 21.17 -11.28 -3.11
CA LYS A 89 21.54 -11.97 -1.87
C LYS A 89 21.20 -13.46 -1.94
N LEU A 90 20.01 -13.79 -2.45
CA LEU A 90 19.58 -15.17 -2.64
C LEU A 90 20.49 -15.91 -3.64
N ALA A 91 20.78 -15.30 -4.79
CA ALA A 91 21.66 -15.88 -5.80
C ALA A 91 23.09 -16.09 -5.27
N ALA A 92 23.63 -15.10 -4.55
CA ALA A 92 24.96 -15.16 -3.94
C ALA A 92 25.06 -16.25 -2.86
N SER A 93 23.96 -16.57 -2.18
CA SER A 93 23.92 -17.61 -1.15
C SER A 93 24.15 -19.03 -1.68
N LYS A 94 23.98 -19.25 -3.00
CA LYS A 94 24.17 -20.55 -3.66
C LYS A 94 23.44 -21.72 -2.96
N GLY A 95 22.25 -21.47 -2.42
CA GLY A 95 21.44 -22.48 -1.74
C GLY A 95 21.83 -22.76 -0.29
N SER A 96 22.72 -21.97 0.32
CA SER A 96 23.06 -22.09 1.75
C SER A 96 21.97 -21.56 2.69
N MET A 97 21.02 -20.78 2.17
CA MET A 97 19.90 -20.26 2.96
C MET A 97 18.85 -21.36 3.25
N LYS A 98 18.40 -21.43 4.50
CA LYS A 98 17.29 -22.30 4.92
C LYS A 98 15.95 -21.74 4.40
N PRO A 99 14.92 -22.59 4.20
CA PRO A 99 13.59 -22.17 3.78
C PRO A 99 12.85 -21.45 4.92
N LEU A 100 13.18 -20.18 5.13
CA LEU A 100 12.63 -19.30 6.16
C LEU A 100 12.26 -17.96 5.54
N VAL A 101 11.44 -17.18 6.25
CA VAL A 101 11.22 -15.77 5.93
C VAL A 101 12.36 -14.96 6.54
N TYR A 102 13.08 -14.23 5.71
CA TYR A 102 14.17 -13.34 6.14
C TYR A 102 13.72 -11.90 6.01
N ASN A 103 13.98 -11.10 7.04
CA ASN A 103 13.82 -9.66 6.94
C ASN A 103 14.95 -9.07 6.10
N ILE A 104 14.63 -7.98 5.40
CA ILE A 104 15.63 -7.11 4.80
C ILE A 104 16.41 -6.44 5.94
N ASP A 105 17.73 -6.38 5.79
CA ASP A 105 18.59 -5.75 6.79
C ASP A 105 18.51 -4.22 6.69
N LYS A 106 18.68 -3.55 7.83
CA LYS A 106 18.59 -2.09 7.92
C LYS A 106 19.66 -1.40 7.05
N ALA A 107 20.81 -2.04 6.87
CA ALA A 107 21.89 -1.50 6.05
C ALA A 107 21.47 -1.41 4.58
N GLN A 108 20.84 -2.45 4.02
CA GLN A 108 20.28 -2.43 2.67
C GLN A 108 19.20 -1.36 2.52
N ASP A 109 18.31 -1.22 3.50
CA ASP A 109 17.25 -0.21 3.46
C ASP A 109 17.84 1.22 3.46
N GLN A 110 18.88 1.46 4.26
CA GLN A 110 19.62 2.72 4.26
C GLN A 110 20.37 2.97 2.94
N GLU A 111 20.97 1.95 2.34
CA GLU A 111 21.64 2.05 1.03
C GLU A 111 20.66 2.53 -0.05
N ILE A 112 19.47 1.94 -0.10
CA ILE A 112 18.41 2.34 -1.04
C ILE A 112 17.95 3.77 -0.77
N ALA A 113 17.77 4.15 0.50
CA ALA A 113 17.38 5.50 0.88
C ALA A 113 18.43 6.54 0.45
N MET A 114 19.71 6.25 0.66
CA MET A 114 20.81 7.13 0.23
C MET A 114 20.87 7.25 -1.30
N ALA A 115 20.74 6.14 -2.03
CA ALA A 115 20.71 6.15 -3.49
C ALA A 115 19.53 6.97 -4.04
N LYS A 116 18.36 6.91 -3.38
CA LYS A 116 17.21 7.74 -3.73
C LYS A 116 17.49 9.23 -3.54
N LEU A 117 18.06 9.61 -2.40
CA LEU A 117 18.43 11.01 -2.12
C LEU A 117 19.44 11.53 -3.15
N GLU A 118 20.47 10.75 -3.46
CA GLU A 118 21.45 11.08 -4.50
C GLU A 118 20.78 11.27 -5.87
N SER A 119 19.85 10.40 -6.26
CA SER A 119 19.12 10.53 -7.53
C SER A 119 18.23 11.78 -7.62
N MET A 120 17.92 12.40 -6.47
CA MET A 120 17.10 13.60 -6.35
C MET A 120 17.94 14.86 -6.14
N ASP A 121 19.27 14.76 -6.20
CA ASP A 121 20.21 15.83 -5.86
C ASP A 121 19.98 16.39 -4.43
N VAL A 122 19.61 15.52 -3.48
CA VAL A 122 19.39 15.87 -2.08
C VAL A 122 20.57 15.44 -1.23
N GLU A 123 21.16 16.39 -0.52
CA GLU A 123 22.18 16.14 0.49
C GLU A 123 21.55 16.12 1.90
N ILE A 124 22.12 15.29 2.77
CA ILE A 124 21.75 15.22 4.19
C ILE A 124 22.98 15.44 5.07
N ASP A 125 22.76 16.00 6.25
CA ASP A 125 23.83 16.21 7.22
C ASP A 125 24.38 14.89 7.77
N LEU A 126 25.65 14.91 8.17
CA LEU A 126 26.27 13.83 8.93
C LEU A 126 26.37 14.24 10.40
N LEU A 127 26.07 13.30 11.30
CA LEU A 127 26.31 13.51 12.73
C LEU A 127 27.80 13.80 12.97
N THR A 128 28.06 14.93 13.63
CA THR A 128 29.38 15.27 14.16
C THR A 128 29.85 14.20 15.17
N PRO A 129 31.18 14.06 15.39
CA PRO A 129 31.70 13.15 16.40
C PRO A 129 31.05 13.35 17.78
N GLU A 130 30.83 14.60 18.17
CA GLU A 130 30.22 14.99 19.44
C GLU A 130 28.75 14.52 19.51
N GLN A 131 27.98 14.69 18.44
CA GLN A 131 26.59 14.22 18.37
C GLN A 131 26.47 12.70 18.43
N LYS A 132 27.40 11.96 17.81
CA LYS A 132 27.43 10.49 17.90
C LYS A 132 27.68 10.03 19.32
N VAL A 133 28.68 10.61 19.99
CA VAL A 133 29.00 10.31 21.39
C VAL A 133 27.81 10.63 22.30
N TYR A 134 27.13 11.75 22.07
CA TYR A 134 25.93 12.11 22.83
C TYR A 134 24.79 11.10 22.64
N LEU A 135 24.51 10.66 21.40
CA LEU A 135 23.46 9.69 21.09
C LEU A 135 23.73 8.29 21.64
N GLU A 136 24.99 7.87 21.69
CA GLU A 136 25.40 6.56 22.23
C GLU A 136 25.64 6.59 23.75
N GLY A 137 25.77 7.78 24.33
CA GLY A 137 26.10 8.01 25.73
C GLY A 137 24.88 7.96 26.66
N PHE A 138 24.93 7.09 27.67
CA PHE A 138 23.93 7.03 28.75
C PHE A 138 24.07 8.14 29.81
N SER A 139 25.10 9.00 29.71
CA SER A 139 25.49 9.92 30.78
C SER A 139 24.69 11.23 30.82
N GLU A 140 24.01 11.62 29.74
CA GLU A 140 23.30 12.91 29.68
C GLU A 140 21.76 12.83 29.69
N GLY A 141 21.15 11.62 29.71
CA GLY A 141 19.73 11.34 30.04
C GLY A 141 18.66 12.07 29.20
N THR A 142 17.74 11.40 28.50
CA THR A 142 16.88 10.26 28.90
C THR A 142 17.29 8.91 28.38
#